data_AF-X1TTR9-F1
#
_entry.id   AF-X1TTR9-F1
#
_cell.length_a   1.000
_cell.length_b   1.000
_cell.length_c   1.000
_cell.angle_alpha   90.00
_cell.angle_beta   90.00
_cell.angle_gamma   90.00
#
_symmetry.space_group_name_H-M   'P 1'
#
loop_
_entity.id
_entity.type
_entity.pdbx_description
1 polymer ?
#
loop_
_entity_poly.entity_id
_entity_poly.type
_entity_poly.pdbx_seq_one_letter_code
_entity_poly.pdbx_strand_id
1 'polypeptide(L)'
;ENYQHIMAYTRQFIEDNAPLFRRRIVSGRIKDCHGDLHAAHICFYNGICIYDCIEFNDRFRYCDVAAEVAFLAMDLDHYGRADLSRHFVDAYVASSQDKELMTLLNFYKCYRAYVRGKVGCFKFDDPYISPEERAEVLTTARSYFELAASYIEGN
;
A
#
# COMPACT_ATOMS: atom_id res chain seq x y z
N GLU A 1 18.21 9.52 -6.27
CA GLU A 1 18.08 8.62 -7.43
C GLU A 1 16.74 7.89 -7.42
N ASN A 2 16.46 7.07 -6.40
CA ASN A 2 15.22 6.28 -6.28
C ASN A 2 13.91 7.07 -6.44
N TYR A 3 13.83 8.31 -5.92
CA TYR A 3 12.64 9.15 -6.08
C TYR A 3 12.26 9.40 -7.55
N GLN A 4 13.25 9.72 -8.39
CA GLN A 4 12.99 10.02 -9.81
C GLN A 4 12.53 8.76 -10.54
N HIS A 5 13.11 7.60 -10.21
CA HIS A 5 12.71 6.31 -10.79
C HIS A 5 11.30 5.92 -10.36
N ILE A 6 10.95 6.02 -9.08
CA ILE A 6 9.59 5.75 -8.56
C ILE A 6 8.58 6.69 -9.22
N MET A 7 8.90 7.98 -9.34
CA MET A 7 8.03 8.96 -9.98
C MET A 7 7.84 8.67 -11.48
N ALA A 8 8.91 8.34 -12.19
CA ALA A 8 8.85 7.99 -13.61
C ALA A 8 8.02 6.72 -13.82
N TYR A 9 8.31 5.65 -13.07
CA TYR A 9 7.56 4.39 -13.11
C TYR A 9 6.08 4.60 -12.86
N THR A 10 5.71 5.29 -11.78
CA THR A 10 4.30 5.48 -11.42
C THR A 10 3.54 6.32 -12.46
N ARG A 11 4.15 7.37 -13.02
CA ARG A 11 3.54 8.16 -14.10
C ARG A 11 3.36 7.34 -15.38
N GLN A 12 4.41 6.66 -15.82
CA GLN A 12 4.37 5.83 -17.02
C GLN A 12 3.33 4.72 -16.88
N PHE A 13 3.30 4.04 -15.73
CA PHE A 13 2.32 3.00 -15.46
C PHE A 13 0.88 3.52 -15.53
N ILE A 14 0.61 4.72 -14.99
CA ILE A 14 -0.72 5.35 -15.06
C ILE A 14 -1.10 5.65 -16.51
N GLU A 15 -0.17 6.19 -17.31
CA GLU A 15 -0.41 6.52 -18.72
C GLU A 15 -0.70 5.26 -19.54
N ASP A 16 0.15 4.24 -19.41
CA ASP A 16 0.02 2.97 -20.16
C ASP A 16 -1.23 2.18 -19.77
N ASN A 17 -1.65 2.27 -18.50
CA ASN A 17 -2.79 1.53 -17.97
C ASN A 17 -4.05 2.40 -17.80
N ALA A 18 -4.11 3.60 -18.40
CA ALA A 18 -5.27 4.47 -18.31
C ALA A 18 -6.61 3.78 -18.71
N PRO A 19 -6.66 2.91 -19.76
CA PRO A 19 -7.87 2.13 -20.06
C PRO A 19 -8.27 1.14 -18.96
N LEU A 20 -7.29 0.53 -18.27
CA LEU A 20 -7.53 -0.39 -17.16
C LEU A 20 -8.14 0.37 -15.97
N PHE A 21 -7.57 1.51 -15.56
CA PHE A 21 -8.15 2.34 -14.49
C PHE A 21 -9.59 2.78 -14.81
N ARG A 22 -9.86 3.20 -16.04
CA ARG A 22 -11.24 3.52 -16.47
C ARG A 22 -12.17 2.33 -16.34
N ARG A 23 -11.74 1.14 -16.78
CA ARG A 23 -12.54 -0.09 -16.67
C ARG A 23 -12.83 -0.45 -15.22
N ARG A 24 -11.89 -0.24 -14.31
CA ARG A 24 -12.09 -0.48 -12.86
C ARG A 24 -13.12 0.45 -12.25
N ILE A 25 -13.14 1.71 -12.66
CA ILE A 25 -14.21 2.66 -12.28
C ILE A 25 -15.57 2.15 -12.76
N VAL A 26 -15.70 1.86 -14.07
CA VAL A 26 -16.99 1.47 -14.67
C VAL A 26 -17.49 0.11 -14.16
N SER A 27 -16.59 -0.81 -13.81
CA SER A 27 -16.91 -2.11 -13.21
C SER A 27 -17.15 -2.05 -11.69
N GLY A 28 -17.17 -0.85 -11.10
CA GLY A 28 -17.49 -0.67 -9.68
C GLY A 28 -16.43 -1.22 -8.73
N ARG A 29 -15.16 -1.27 -9.15
CA ARG A 29 -14.02 -1.66 -8.32
C ARG A 29 -13.55 -0.55 -7.37
N ILE A 30 -14.07 0.67 -7.53
CA ILE A 30 -13.93 1.73 -6.53
C ILE A 30 -14.98 1.49 -5.45
N LYS A 31 -14.54 1.25 -4.22
CA LYS A 31 -15.40 0.93 -3.09
C LYS A 31 -15.07 1.82 -1.90
N ASP A 32 -16.01 1.87 -0.98
CA ASP A 32 -15.82 2.36 0.37
C ASP A 32 -14.97 1.32 1.14
N CYS A 33 -13.65 1.54 1.20
CA CYS A 33 -12.69 0.61 1.77
C CYS A 33 -12.26 1.04 3.18
N HIS A 34 -11.13 0.55 3.68
CA HIS A 34 -10.59 0.94 4.99
C HIS A 34 -9.83 2.27 4.90
N GLY A 35 -9.16 2.51 3.77
CA GLY A 35 -8.31 3.66 3.51
C GLY A 35 -6.89 3.52 4.07
N ASP A 36 -6.72 2.74 5.14
CA ASP A 36 -5.44 2.46 5.81
C ASP A 36 -5.28 0.99 6.27
N LEU A 37 -5.67 -0.01 5.46
CA LEU A 37 -5.59 -1.42 5.86
C LEU A 37 -4.14 -1.93 5.84
N HIS A 38 -3.52 -2.00 7.02
CA HIS A 38 -2.21 -2.60 7.22
C HIS A 38 -2.18 -3.40 8.53
N ALA A 39 -1.10 -4.16 8.80
CA ALA A 39 -1.11 -5.19 9.83
C ALA A 39 -1.38 -4.66 11.25
N ALA A 40 -1.02 -3.39 11.55
CA ALA A 40 -1.30 -2.79 12.86
C ALA A 40 -2.80 -2.58 13.13
N HIS A 41 -3.62 -2.56 12.08
CA HIS A 41 -5.08 -2.38 12.12
C HIS A 41 -5.84 -3.71 12.07
N ILE A 42 -5.12 -4.82 12.25
CA ILE A 42 -5.67 -6.17 12.28
C ILE A 42 -5.22 -6.84 13.57
N CYS A 43 -6.17 -7.34 14.36
CA CYS A 43 -5.87 -8.15 15.54
C CYS A 43 -6.71 -9.43 15.55
N PHE A 44 -6.20 -10.42 16.29
CA PHE A 44 -6.87 -11.71 16.45
C PHE A 44 -7.49 -11.77 17.84
N TYR A 45 -8.78 -11.44 17.92
CA TYR A 45 -9.56 -11.48 19.15
C TYR A 45 -10.93 -12.10 18.88
N ASN A 46 -11.10 -13.38 19.23
CA ASN A 46 -12.29 -14.18 18.91
C ASN A 46 -12.61 -14.24 17.40
N GLY A 47 -11.57 -14.21 16.56
CA GLY A 47 -11.69 -14.08 15.11
C GLY A 47 -10.75 -13.00 14.59
N ILE A 48 -10.94 -12.59 13.35
CA ILE A 48 -10.21 -11.47 12.74
C ILE A 48 -10.99 -10.19 13.04
N CYS A 49 -10.33 -9.22 13.68
CA CYS A 49 -10.86 -7.89 13.90
C CYS A 49 -10.05 -6.89 13.08
N ILE A 50 -10.73 -6.08 12.28
CA ILE A 50 -10.15 -4.98 11.50
C ILE A 50 -10.70 -3.69 12.08
N TYR A 51 -9.83 -2.74 12.45
CA TYR A 51 -10.19 -1.53 13.20
C TYR A 51 -9.37 -0.33 12.74
N ASP A 52 -9.74 0.88 13.19
CA ASP A 52 -9.07 2.14 12.83
C ASP A 52 -9.20 2.51 11.34
N CYS A 53 -10.42 2.34 10.81
CA CYS A 53 -10.79 2.79 9.47
C CYS A 53 -10.79 4.32 9.39
N ILE A 54 -10.41 4.90 8.24
CA ILE A 54 -10.46 6.35 8.05
C ILE A 54 -11.91 6.82 7.89
N GLU A 55 -12.50 7.39 8.94
CA GLU A 55 -13.91 7.82 8.94
C GLU A 55 -14.12 9.28 8.51
N PHE A 56 -13.07 10.10 8.51
CA PHE A 56 -13.17 11.56 8.38
C PHE A 56 -12.91 12.11 6.97
N ASN A 57 -12.42 11.29 6.04
CA ASN A 57 -12.07 11.74 4.69
C ASN A 57 -12.37 10.68 3.63
N ASP A 58 -13.47 10.90 2.92
CA ASP A 58 -13.90 10.03 1.81
C ASP A 58 -12.83 9.85 0.74
N ARG A 59 -11.97 10.85 0.48
CA ARG A 59 -10.91 10.72 -0.53
C ARG A 59 -9.83 9.71 -0.16
N PHE A 60 -9.69 9.38 1.13
CA PHE A 60 -8.78 8.34 1.60
C PHE A 60 -9.46 6.98 1.65
N ARG A 61 -10.76 6.95 1.89
CA ARG A 61 -11.56 5.73 2.08
C ARG A 61 -12.07 5.13 0.76
N TYR A 62 -12.50 5.97 -0.17
CA TYR A 62 -12.96 5.54 -1.49
C TYR A 62 -11.78 5.33 -2.43
N CYS A 63 -11.40 4.09 -2.64
CA CYS A 63 -10.30 3.72 -3.53
C CYS A 63 -10.60 2.47 -4.33
N ASP A 64 -9.72 2.16 -5.28
CA ASP A 64 -9.73 0.85 -5.93
C ASP A 64 -9.46 -0.24 -4.89
N VAL A 65 -10.26 -1.31 -4.88
CA VAL A 65 -10.02 -2.46 -4.00
C VAL A 65 -8.64 -3.07 -4.19
N ALA A 66 -8.06 -2.97 -5.38
CA ALA A 66 -6.68 -3.40 -5.64
C ALA A 66 -5.66 -2.59 -4.82
N ALA A 67 -5.94 -1.31 -4.58
CA ALA A 67 -5.07 -0.45 -3.77
C ALA A 67 -5.12 -0.78 -2.28
N GLU A 68 -6.28 -1.22 -1.77
CA GLU A 68 -6.45 -1.68 -0.38
C GLU A 68 -5.73 -3.01 -0.15
N VAL A 69 -5.95 -3.99 -1.06
CA VAL A 69 -5.27 -5.29 -1.01
C VAL A 69 -3.75 -5.13 -1.13
N ALA A 70 -3.29 -4.29 -2.06
CA ALA A 70 -1.87 -4.01 -2.20
C ALA A 70 -1.26 -3.37 -0.96
N PHE A 71 -2.02 -2.63 -0.16
CA PHE A 71 -1.51 -2.01 1.05
C PHE A 71 -1.13 -3.07 2.10
N LEU A 72 -2.07 -3.96 2.46
CA LEU A 72 -1.75 -5.03 3.40
C LEU A 72 -0.65 -5.95 2.86
N ALA A 73 -0.68 -6.26 1.56
CA ALA A 73 0.36 -7.09 0.95
C ALA A 73 1.75 -6.42 0.98
N MET A 74 1.83 -5.11 0.75
CA MET A 74 3.07 -4.33 0.90
C MET A 74 3.57 -4.35 2.34
N ASP A 75 2.67 -4.20 3.32
CA ASP A 75 3.05 -4.21 4.73
C ASP A 75 3.59 -5.59 5.15
N LEU A 76 2.99 -6.68 4.64
CA LEU A 76 3.54 -8.03 4.84
C LEU A 76 4.92 -8.22 4.19
N ASP A 77 5.16 -7.65 3.01
CA ASP A 77 6.48 -7.66 2.39
C ASP A 77 7.49 -6.87 3.24
N HIS A 78 7.10 -5.74 3.81
CA HIS A 78 7.93 -4.93 4.71
C HIS A 78 8.38 -5.73 5.96
N TYR A 79 7.52 -6.58 6.50
CA TYR A 79 7.85 -7.51 7.59
C TYR A 79 8.56 -8.79 7.14
N GLY A 80 9.04 -8.87 5.89
CA GLY A 80 9.76 -10.03 5.35
C GLY A 80 8.87 -11.24 5.10
N ARG A 81 7.55 -11.07 5.04
CA ARG A 81 6.55 -12.13 4.84
C ARG A 81 5.93 -12.09 3.45
N ALA A 82 6.80 -12.10 2.44
CA ALA A 82 6.38 -12.18 1.03
C ALA A 82 5.55 -13.46 0.73
N ASP A 83 5.74 -14.51 1.51
CA ASP A 83 4.91 -15.72 1.49
C ASP A 83 3.45 -15.43 1.88
N LEU A 84 3.22 -14.69 2.98
CA LEU A 84 1.88 -14.31 3.40
C LEU A 84 1.25 -13.27 2.48
N SER A 85 2.06 -12.33 1.98
CA SER A 85 1.65 -11.34 0.97
C SER A 85 1.08 -12.02 -0.28
N ARG A 86 1.80 -13.01 -0.84
CA ARG A 86 1.31 -13.80 -1.98
C ARG A 86 0.05 -14.59 -1.62
N HIS A 87 0.06 -15.30 -0.49
CA HIS A 87 -1.08 -16.10 -0.07
C HIS A 87 -2.36 -15.25 0.11
N PHE A 88 -2.23 -14.07 0.71
CA PHE A 88 -3.32 -13.12 0.89
C PHE A 88 -3.87 -12.63 -0.46
N VAL A 89 -3.00 -12.20 -1.37
CA VAL A 89 -3.41 -11.73 -2.70
C VAL A 89 -4.08 -12.85 -3.50
N ASP A 90 -3.50 -14.04 -3.51
CA ASP A 90 -4.05 -15.20 -4.23
C ASP A 90 -5.43 -15.59 -3.69
N ALA A 91 -5.59 -15.61 -2.36
CA ALA A 91 -6.89 -15.87 -1.72
C ALA A 91 -7.93 -14.79 -2.07
N TYR A 92 -7.53 -13.52 -2.10
CA TYR A 92 -8.42 -12.43 -2.48
C TYR A 92 -8.83 -12.52 -3.95
N VAL A 93 -7.90 -12.79 -4.87
CA VAL A 93 -8.19 -12.93 -6.30
C VAL A 93 -9.08 -14.15 -6.55
N ALA A 94 -8.83 -15.27 -5.87
CA ALA A 94 -9.67 -16.47 -5.95
C ALA A 94 -11.10 -16.21 -5.45
N SER A 95 -11.28 -15.43 -4.39
CA SER A 95 -12.61 -15.10 -3.85
C SER A 95 -13.35 -14.05 -4.70
N SER A 96 -12.66 -12.99 -5.11
CA SER A 96 -13.24 -11.84 -5.81
C SER A 96 -13.31 -11.98 -7.34
N GLN A 97 -12.62 -12.99 -7.89
CA GLN A 97 -12.40 -13.20 -9.32
C GLN A 97 -11.74 -12.01 -10.04
N ASP A 98 -11.11 -11.10 -9.29
CA ASP A 98 -10.49 -9.89 -9.81
C ASP A 98 -9.06 -10.13 -10.29
N LYS A 99 -8.92 -10.76 -11.45
CA LYS A 99 -7.60 -11.09 -12.02
C LYS A 99 -6.79 -9.85 -12.43
N GLU A 100 -7.45 -8.73 -12.73
CA GLU A 100 -6.79 -7.48 -13.14
C GLU A 100 -6.02 -6.82 -12.00
N LEU A 101 -6.34 -7.17 -10.75
CA LEU A 101 -5.59 -6.75 -9.57
C LEU A 101 -4.10 -7.10 -9.69
N MET A 102 -3.78 -8.27 -10.26
CA MET A 102 -2.40 -8.71 -10.42
C MET A 102 -1.57 -7.77 -11.29
N THR A 103 -2.19 -7.15 -12.31
CA THR A 103 -1.53 -6.14 -13.16
C THR A 103 -1.22 -4.87 -12.37
N LEU A 104 -2.06 -4.52 -11.39
CA LEU A 104 -1.96 -3.28 -10.60
C LEU A 104 -1.17 -3.44 -9.29
N LEU A 105 -0.87 -4.69 -8.91
CA LEU A 105 -0.37 -5.01 -7.57
C LEU A 105 0.94 -4.28 -7.26
N ASN A 106 1.96 -4.44 -8.09
CA ASN A 106 3.27 -3.82 -7.86
C ASN A 106 3.19 -2.29 -7.93
N PHE A 107 2.35 -1.74 -8.80
CA PHE A 107 2.09 -0.30 -8.88
C PHE A 107 1.54 0.24 -7.55
N TYR A 108 0.49 -0.39 -7.01
CA TYR A 108 -0.09 0.06 -5.75
C TYR A 108 0.80 -0.24 -4.54
N LYS A 109 1.54 -1.36 -4.53
CA LYS A 109 2.53 -1.66 -3.49
C LYS A 109 3.63 -0.59 -3.46
N CYS A 110 4.18 -0.23 -4.62
CA CYS A 110 5.15 0.84 -4.78
C CYS A 110 4.60 2.18 -4.23
N TYR A 111 3.40 2.55 -4.66
CA TYR A 111 2.72 3.77 -4.19
C TYR A 111 2.53 3.77 -2.66
N ARG A 112 2.00 2.69 -2.08
CA ARG A 112 1.73 2.59 -0.64
C ARG A 112 3.02 2.59 0.19
N ALA A 113 4.06 1.87 -0.26
CA ALA A 113 5.37 1.90 0.38
C ALA A 113 5.94 3.34 0.40
N TYR A 114 5.86 4.05 -0.73
CA TYR A 114 6.30 5.44 -0.79
C TYR A 114 5.48 6.37 0.14
N VAL A 115 4.16 6.18 0.22
CA VAL A 115 3.30 6.92 1.17
C VAL A 115 3.70 6.64 2.63
N ARG A 116 3.97 5.38 3.00
CA ARG A 116 4.42 5.04 4.36
C ARG A 116 5.77 5.66 4.70
N GLY A 117 6.71 5.67 3.75
CA GLY A 117 7.98 6.40 3.89
C GLY A 117 7.75 7.88 4.19
N LYS A 118 6.86 8.55 3.45
CA LYS A 118 6.50 9.96 3.69
C LYS A 118 5.83 10.19 5.04
N VAL A 119 4.93 9.31 5.46
CA VAL A 119 4.29 9.39 6.79
C VAL A 119 5.34 9.29 7.89
N GLY A 120 6.33 8.40 7.73
CA GLY A 120 7.50 8.35 8.61
C GLY A 120 8.25 9.67 8.69
N CYS A 121 8.50 10.33 7.55
CA CYS A 121 9.14 11.65 7.55
C CYS A 121 8.35 12.72 8.32
N PHE A 122 7.01 12.73 8.25
CA PHE A 122 6.21 13.66 9.07
C PHE A 122 6.34 13.38 10.57
N LYS A 123 6.43 12.12 10.97
CA LYS A 123 6.70 11.76 12.38
C LYS A 123 8.10 12.18 12.82
N PHE A 124 9.09 12.12 11.93
CA PHE A 124 10.45 12.57 12.24
C PHE A 124 10.51 14.07 12.58
N ASP A 125 9.70 14.89 11.89
CA ASP A 125 9.60 16.33 12.12
C ASP A 125 8.78 16.69 13.38
N ASP A 126 8.21 15.70 14.09
CA ASP A 126 7.44 15.94 15.31
C ASP A 126 8.37 16.42 16.45
N PRO A 127 8.11 17.62 17.03
CA PRO A 127 8.93 18.13 18.13
C PRO A 127 8.79 17.34 19.44
N TYR A 128 7.78 16.47 19.56
CA TYR A 128 7.46 15.75 20.79
C TYR A 128 8.05 14.33 20.88
N ILE A 129 8.68 13.82 19.82
CA ILE A 129 9.30 12.49 19.85
C ILE A 129 10.76 12.53 20.31
N SER A 130 11.19 11.47 21.01
CA SER A 130 12.55 11.36 21.56
C SER A 130 13.61 11.21 20.46
N PRO A 131 14.90 11.49 20.75
CA PRO A 131 15.99 11.23 19.81
C PRO A 131 16.08 9.76 19.35
N GLU A 132 15.78 8.81 20.23
CA GLU A 132 15.72 7.38 19.92
C GLU A 132 14.56 7.07 18.96
N GLU A 133 13.36 7.58 19.26
CA GLU A 133 12.19 7.44 18.40
C GLU A 133 12.44 8.06 17.02
N ARG A 134 13.15 9.20 16.94
CA ARG A 134 13.54 9.81 15.65
C ARG A 134 14.42 8.89 14.82
N ALA A 135 15.38 8.22 15.44
CA ALA A 135 16.28 7.30 14.75
C ALA A 135 15.53 6.07 14.22
N GLU A 136 14.60 5.53 15.00
CA GLU A 136 13.72 4.43 14.59
C GLU A 136 12.81 4.85 13.43
N VAL A 137 12.12 5.98 13.57
CA VAL A 137 11.23 6.52 12.52
C VAL A 137 11.98 6.74 11.22
N LEU A 138 13.19 7.29 11.27
CA LEU A 138 14.02 7.50 10.09
C LEU A 138 14.42 6.17 9.43
N THR A 139 14.78 5.17 10.24
CA THR A 139 15.15 3.82 9.77
C THR A 139 13.95 3.16 9.07
N THR A 140 12.79 3.18 9.71
CA THR A 140 11.54 2.68 9.13
C THR A 140 11.18 3.42 7.85
N ALA A 141 11.25 4.76 7.83
CA ALA A 141 10.94 5.54 6.63
C ALA A 141 11.85 5.17 5.44
N ARG A 142 13.16 5.01 5.68
CA ARG A 142 14.13 4.59 4.64
C ARG A 142 13.80 3.21 4.09
N SER A 143 13.51 2.24 4.96
CA SER A 143 13.17 0.88 4.52
C SER A 143 11.91 0.83 3.65
N TYR A 144 10.92 1.71 3.87
CA TYR A 144 9.76 1.81 2.99
C TYR A 144 10.10 2.41 1.62
N PHE A 145 11.03 3.37 1.54
CA PHE A 145 11.49 3.89 0.24
C PHE A 145 12.32 2.86 -0.54
N GLU A 146 13.11 2.05 0.15
CA GLU A 146 13.83 0.91 -0.44
C GLU A 146 12.84 -0.16 -0.94
N LEU A 147 11.83 -0.50 -0.14
CA LEU A 147 10.77 -1.41 -0.54
C LEU A 147 10.02 -0.88 -1.77
N ALA A 148 9.69 0.42 -1.82
CA ALA A 148 9.07 1.04 -2.98
C ALA A 148 9.92 0.91 -4.25
N ALA A 149 11.25 1.03 -4.13
CA ALA A 149 12.19 0.85 -5.23
C ALA A 149 12.27 -0.63 -5.68
N SER A 150 12.18 -1.59 -4.75
CA SER A 150 12.23 -3.00 -5.12
C SER A 150 11.08 -3.45 -6.05
N TYR A 151 9.91 -2.80 -5.97
CA TYR A 151 8.77 -3.10 -6.85
C TYR A 151 8.91 -2.57 -8.27
N ILE A 152 9.83 -1.63 -8.52
CA ILE A 152 10.08 -1.10 -9.87
C ILE A 152 11.23 -1.83 -10.58
N GLU A 153 12.11 -2.50 -9.83
CA GLU A 153 13.26 -3.24 -10.36
C GLU A 153 12.91 -4.65 -10.87
N GLY A 154 11.75 -5.18 -10.47
CA GLY A 154 11.26 -6.52 -10.85
C GLY A 154 10.27 -6.56 -12.02
N ASN A 155 10.05 -5.44 -12.72
CA ASN A 155 9.19 -5.36 -13.92
C ASN A 155 10.01 -5.14 -15.18
#